data_AF-A0A1G5LK72-F1
#
_entry.id   AF-A0A1G5LK72-F1
#
_cell.length_a   1.000
_cell.length_b   1.000
_cell.length_c   1.000
_cell.angle_alpha   90.00
_cell.angle_beta   90.00
_cell.angle_gamma   90.00
#
_symmetry.space_group_name_H-M   'P 1'
#
loop_
_entity.id
_entity.type
_entity.pdbx_description
1 polymer ?
#
loop_
_entity_poly.entity_id
_entity_poly.type
_entity_poly.pdbx_seq_one_letter_code
_entity_poly.pdbx_strand_id
1 'polypeptide(L)' 'MYLYRAIDNHSDTIEFGFSEWHKTTAAKWFLREALKRHGHSERILVDGS' A
#
# COMPACT_ATOMS: atom_id res chain seq x y z
N MET A 1 -9.86 -12.51 -1.34
CA MET A 1 -9.63 -11.16 -1.90
C MET A 1 -9.07 -10.27 -0.80
N TYR A 2 -7.93 -9.66 -1.05
CA TYR A 2 -7.19 -8.80 -0.13
C TYR A 2 -7.13 -7.39 -0.70
N LEU A 3 -7.39 -6.41 0.16
CA LEU A 3 -7.33 -5.00 -0.15
C LEU A 3 -6.08 -4.42 0.50
N TYR A 4 -5.20 -3.87 -0.32
CA TYR A 4 -4.09 -3.02 0.12
C TYR A 4 -4.51 -1.57 -0.03
N ARG A 5 -4.24 -0.77 1.00
CA ARG A 5 -4.58 0.65 1.04
C ARG A 5 -3.37 1.47 1.44
N ALA A 6 -3.05 2.48 0.64
CA ALA A 6 -2.08 3.50 0.99
C ALA A 6 -2.82 4.73 1.51
N ILE A 7 -2.38 5.23 2.66
CA ILE A 7 -2.95 6.39 3.33
C ILE A 7 -1.84 7.40 3.54
N ASP A 8 -2.12 8.69 3.35
CA ASP A 8 -1.18 9.75 3.66
C ASP A 8 -1.22 10.16 5.16
N ASN A 9 -0.44 11.18 5.51
CA ASN A 9 -0.36 11.69 6.88
C ASN A 9 -1.64 12.42 7.35
N HIS A 10 -2.53 12.80 6.43
CA HIS A 10 -3.83 13.41 6.72
C HIS A 10 -4.94 12.36 6.88
N SER A 11 -4.59 11.07 6.82
CA SER A 11 -5.53 9.95 6.81
C SER A 11 -6.34 9.84 5.52
N ASP A 12 -5.92 10.51 4.45
CA ASP A 12 -6.56 10.41 3.14
C ASP A 12 -6.05 9.17 2.40
N THR A 13 -6.97 8.44 1.79
CA THR A 13 -6.59 7.29 0.97
C THR A 13 -6.11 7.76 -0.38
N ILE A 14 -4.86 7.47 -0.69
CA ILE A 14 -4.20 7.92 -1.92
C ILE A 14 -4.12 6.82 -2.97
N GLU A 15 -4.14 5.54 -2.56
CA GLU A 15 -4.09 4.42 -3.51
C GLU A 15 -4.72 3.13 -2.95
N PHE A 16 -5.26 2.32 -3.87
CA PHE A 16 -5.82 1.00 -3.59
C PHE A 16 -5.19 -0.07 -4.48
N GLY A 17 -5.01 -1.26 -3.92
CA GLY A 17 -4.56 -2.45 -4.64
C GLY A 17 -5.39 -3.66 -4.28
N PHE A 18 -5.76 -4.46 -5.26
CA PHE A 18 -6.52 -5.69 -5.06
C PHE A 18 -5.70 -6.91 -5.43
N SER A 19 -5.77 -7.95 -4.61
CA SER A 19 -5.22 -9.26 -4.93
C SER A 19 -6.18 -10.35 -4.50
N GLU A 20 -6.40 -11.34 -5.35
CA GLU A 20 -7.18 -12.53 -5.03
C GLU A 20 -6.53 -13.33 -3.88
N TRP A 21 -5.19 -13.29 -3.77
CA TRP A 21 -4.39 -14.11 -2.87
C TRP A 21 -3.51 -13.27 -1.92
N HIS A 22 -3.35 -13.71 -0.66
CA HIS A 22 -2.43 -13.08 0.29
C HIS A 22 -1.00 -13.46 -0.07
N LYS A 23 -0.43 -12.73 -1.04
CA LYS A 23 0.95 -12.92 -1.46
C LYS A 23 1.75 -11.74 -0.99
N THR A 24 2.79 -12.01 -0.21
CA THR A 24 3.80 -11.01 0.16
C THR A 24 4.36 -10.30 -1.08
N THR A 25 4.40 -10.99 -2.23
CA THR A 25 4.76 -10.41 -3.52
C THR A 25 3.80 -9.32 -3.98
N ALA A 26 2.48 -9.51 -3.81
CA ALA A 26 1.48 -8.51 -4.17
C ALA A 26 1.58 -7.27 -3.27
N ALA A 27 1.76 -7.46 -1.96
CA ALA A 27 1.99 -6.37 -1.01
C ALA A 27 3.27 -5.58 -1.33
N LYS A 28 4.39 -6.27 -1.61
CA LYS A 28 5.67 -5.64 -2.01
C LYS A 28 5.55 -4.88 -3.32
N TRP A 29 4.81 -5.43 -4.29
CA TRP A 29 4.59 -4.78 -5.58
C TRP A 29 3.74 -3.52 -5.42
N PHE A 30 2.62 -3.63 -4.70
CA PHE A 30 1.76 -2.50 -4.37
C PHE A 30 2.54 -1.35 -3.70
N LEU A 31 3.34 -1.67 -2.69
CA LEU A 31 4.16 -0.67 -1.99
C LEU A 31 5.15 0.04 -2.93
N ARG A 32 5.79 -0.69 -3.85
CA ARG A 32 6.74 -0.10 -4.81
C ARG A 32 6.05 0.86 -5.77
N GLU A 33 4.89 0.48 -6.29
CA GLU A 33 4.12 1.34 -7.20
C GLU A 33 3.63 2.60 -6.49
N ALA A 34 3.13 2.46 -5.24
CA ALA A 34 2.69 3.59 -4.45
C ALA A 34 3.81 4.58 -4.16
N LEU A 35 5.00 4.10 -3.77
CA LEU A 35 6.16 4.97 -3.55
C LEU A 35 6.65 5.64 -4.85
N LYS A 36 6.54 4.96 -5.99
CA LYS A 36 6.91 5.54 -7.29
C LYS A 36 5.95 6.67 -7.69
N ARG A 37 4.67 6.55 -7.36
CA ARG A 37 3.61 7.50 -7.76
C ARG A 37 3.50 8.68 -6.81
N HIS A 38 3.60 8.44 -5.51
CA HIS A 38 3.37 9.43 -4.46
C HIS A 38 4.67 9.96 -3.84
N GLY A 39 5.82 9.42 -4.24
CA GLY A 39 7.12 9.82 -3.74
C GLY A 39 7.53 9.08 -2.48
N HIS A 40 8.58 9.60 -1.84
CA HIS A 40 9.14 8.98 -0.64
C HIS A 40 8.28 9.33 0.58
N SER A 41 7.86 8.31 1.33
CA SER A 41 7.29 8.51 2.66
C SER A 41 8.38 8.49 3.71
N GLU A 42 8.32 9.42 4.66
CA GLU A 42 9.22 9.46 5.81
C GLU A 42 9.05 8.23 6.72
N ARG A 43 7.85 7.65 6.76
CA ARG A 43 7.53 6.49 7.60
C ARG A 43 6.44 5.64 6.99
N ILE A 44 6.68 4.34 6.87
CA ILE A 44 5.70 3.36 6.37
C ILE A 44 5.25 2.51 7.55
N LEU A 45 3.95 2.57 7.87
CA LEU A 45 3.34 1.74 8.89
C LEU A 45 2.52 0.65 8.18
N VAL A 46 2.92 -0.60 8.36
CA VAL A 46 2.21 -1.75 7.79
C VAL A 46 1.33 -2.30 8.89
N ASP A 47 0.02 -2.16 8.70
CA ASP A 47 -0.96 -2.83 9.54
C ASP A 47 -1.27 -4.23 8.97
N GLY A 48 -1.46 -5.20 9.86
CA GLY A 48 -1.72 -6.59 9.51
C GLY A 48 -3.08 -7.02 10.05
N SER A 49 -4.01 -7.30 9.15
CA SER A 49 -5.29 -7.96 9.45
C SER A 49 -5.36 -9.32 8.77
#